data_AF-A0A7C6YR56-F1
#
_entry.id   AF-A0A7C6YR56-F1
#
_cell.length_a   1.000
_cell.length_b   1.000
_cell.length_c   1.000
_cell.angle_alpha   90.00
_cell.angle_beta   90.00
_cell.angle_gamma   90.00
#
_symmetry.space_group_name_H-M   'P 1'
#
loop_
_entity.id
_entity.type
_entity.pdbx_description
1 polymer ?
#
loop_
_entity_poly.entity_id
_entity_poly.type
_entity_poly.pdbx_seq_one_letter_code
_entity_poly.pdbx_strand_id
1 'polypeptide(L)' 'MSTKRVLIMSGVVFLLLLVLEVVFVRPHVFYWWHGFLGFDFLFGLLGTLLLLGLAKGLINKLVEREEDYYDHGGGGDSHA' A
#
# COMPACT_ATOMS: atom_id res chain seq x y z
N MET A 1 1.84 -16.27 -13.50
CA MET A 1 0.93 -15.65 -14.51
C MET A 1 1.77 -15.04 -15.63
N SER A 2 1.35 -15.15 -16.89
CA SER A 2 2.03 -14.46 -17.98
C SER A 2 1.90 -12.94 -17.79
N THR A 3 2.99 -12.19 -17.95
CA THR A 3 3.02 -10.72 -17.82
C THR A 3 1.92 -10.03 -18.64
N LYS A 4 1.61 -10.58 -19.82
CA LYS A 4 0.53 -10.10 -20.68
C LYS A 4 -0.84 -10.20 -20.00
N ARG A 5 -1.11 -11.31 -19.30
CA ARG A 5 -2.37 -11.52 -18.56
C ARG A 5 -2.48 -10.57 -17.37
N VAL A 6 -1.37 -10.33 -16.65
CA VAL A 6 -1.34 -9.38 -15.54
C VAL A 6 -1.63 -7.96 -16.03
N LEU A 7 -1.03 -7.56 -17.15
CA LEU A 7 -1.22 -6.23 -17.73
C LEU A 7 -2.67 -6.04 -18.24
N ILE A 8 -3.24 -7.05 -18.88
CA ILE A 8 -4.65 -7.04 -19.30
C ILE A 8 -5.58 -6.94 -18.09
N MET A 9 -5.38 -7.74 -17.05
CA MET A 9 -6.23 -7.68 -15.85
C MET A 9 -6.13 -6.33 -15.16
N SER A 10 -4.92 -5.76 -15.04
CA SER A 10 -4.72 -4.41 -14.49
C SER A 10 -5.49 -3.36 -15.29
N GLY A 11 -5.41 -3.41 -16.62
CA GLY A 11 -6.16 -2.51 -17.50
C GLY A 11 -7.68 -2.64 -17.34
N VAL A 12 -8.20 -3.87 -17.22
CA VAL A 12 -9.64 -4.11 -16.99
C VAL A 12 -10.10 -3.55 -15.65
N VAL A 13 -9.33 -3.78 -14.57
CA VAL A 13 -9.63 -3.22 -13.24
C VAL A 13 -9.63 -1.70 -13.28
N PHE A 14 -8.65 -1.09 -13.93
CA PHE A 14 -8.57 0.36 -14.08
C PHE A 14 -9.80 0.93 -14.80
N LEU A 15 -10.22 0.30 -15.89
CA LEU A 15 -11.38 0.71 -16.67
C LEU A 15 -12.67 0.57 -15.85
N LEU A 16 -12.80 -0.49 -15.06
CA LEU A 16 -13.92 -0.71 -14.16
C LEU A 16 -13.98 0.36 -13.06
N LEU A 17 -12.84 0.74 -12.47
CA LEU A 17 -12.77 1.82 -11.47
C LEU A 17 -13.20 3.17 -12.06
N LEU A 18 -12.78 3.47 -13.28
CA LEU A 18 -13.19 4.70 -13.99
C LEU A 18 -14.71 4.72 -14.24
N VAL A 19 -15.29 3.60 -14.68
CA VAL A 19 -16.75 3.47 -14.85
C VAL A 19 -17.49 3.68 -13.52
N LEU A 20 -17.00 3.09 -12.43
CA LEU A 20 -17.58 3.29 -11.10
C LEU A 20 -17.51 4.76 -10.69
N GLU A 21 -16.40 5.45 -10.95
CA GLU A 21 -16.28 6.87 -10.65
C GLU A 21 -17.32 7.70 -11.40
N VAL A 22 -17.48 7.48 -12.72
CA VAL A 22 -18.47 8.20 -13.53
C VAL A 22 -19.90 7.94 -13.05
N VAL A 23 -20.22 6.72 -12.64
CA VAL A 23 -21.59 6.34 -12.21
C VAL A 23 -21.91 6.83 -10.80
N PHE A 24 -20.93 6.83 -9.89
CA PHE A 24 -21.15 7.10 -8.47
C PHE A 24 -20.77 8.52 -8.03
N VAL A 25 -19.83 9.18 -8.70
CA VAL A 25 -19.46 10.57 -8.38
C VAL A 25 -20.55 11.50 -8.88
N ARG A 26 -21.51 11.78 -8.00
CA ARG A 26 -22.37 12.96 -8.14
C ARG A 26 -21.53 14.20 -7.83
N PRO A 27 -21.63 15.28 -8.62
CA PRO A 27 -20.80 16.47 -8.48
C PRO A 27 -21.23 17.30 -7.26
N HIS A 28 -20.91 16.84 -6.06
CA HIS A 28 -20.84 17.69 -4.87
C HIS A 28 -19.44 18.31 -4.83
N VAL A 29 -19.13 19.14 -5.84
CA VAL A 29 -17.79 19.68 -6.09
C VAL A 29 -17.48 20.75 -5.04
N PHE A 30 -16.97 20.33 -3.88
CA PHE A 30 -16.53 21.24 -2.82
C PHE A 30 -15.09 21.73 -3.06
N TYR A 31 -14.28 20.94 -3.78
CA TYR A 31 -12.88 21.22 -4.06
C TYR A 31 -12.53 20.95 -5.53
N TRP A 32 -11.67 21.78 -6.11
CA TRP A 32 -11.32 21.75 -7.53
C TRP A 32 -10.62 20.46 -7.98
N TRP A 33 -9.89 19.79 -7.08
CA TRP A 33 -9.20 18.52 -7.39
C TRP A 33 -10.15 17.33 -7.53
N HIS A 34 -11.36 17.37 -6.94
CA HIS A 34 -12.42 16.39 -7.20
C HIS A 34 -13.10 16.59 -8.58
N GLY A 35 -12.73 17.64 -9.33
CA GLY A 35 -13.19 17.83 -10.70
C GLY A 35 -12.42 16.99 -11.72
N PHE A 36 -11.29 16.40 -11.35
CA PHE A 36 -10.54 15.52 -12.24
C PHE A 36 -11.12 14.12 -12.21
N LEU A 37 -11.62 13.69 -13.38
CA LEU A 37 -12.01 12.31 -13.59
C LEU A 37 -10.79 11.39 -13.41
N GLY A 38 -10.87 10.50 -12.44
CA GLY A 38 -9.81 9.58 -12.07
C GLY A 38 -9.13 9.89 -10.74
N PHE A 39 -9.40 11.03 -10.12
CA PHE A 39 -8.62 11.50 -8.98
C PHE A 39 -8.73 10.55 -7.78
N ASP A 40 -9.93 10.12 -7.43
CA ASP A 40 -10.14 9.35 -6.20
C ASP A 40 -9.45 7.98 -6.23
N PHE A 41 -9.56 7.25 -7.34
CA PHE A 41 -8.88 5.95 -7.42
C PHE A 41 -7.37 6.10 -7.62
N LEU A 42 -6.89 7.12 -8.34
CA LEU A 42 -5.45 7.42 -8.47
C LEU A 42 -4.85 7.78 -7.12
N PHE A 43 -5.55 8.62 -6.35
CA PHE A 43 -5.14 9.00 -5.01
C PHE A 43 -5.15 7.80 -4.06
N GLY A 44 -6.15 6.92 -4.14
CA GLY A 44 -6.17 5.66 -3.40
C GLY A 44 -5.01 4.72 -3.77
N LEU A 45 -4.68 4.60 -5.06
CA LEU A 45 -3.54 3.81 -5.54
C LEU A 45 -2.21 4.38 -5.04
N LEU A 46 -1.99 5.68 -5.22
CA LEU A 46 -0.79 6.36 -4.75
C LEU A 46 -0.66 6.32 -3.22
N GLY A 47 -1.75 6.53 -2.50
CA GLY A 47 -1.81 6.41 -1.05
C GLY A 47 -1.42 5.01 -0.58
N THR A 48 -1.93 3.97 -1.25
CA THR A 48 -1.56 2.59 -0.93
C THR A 48 -0.07 2.32 -1.18
N LEU A 49 0.48 2.79 -2.30
CA LEU A 49 1.91 2.65 -2.60
C LEU A 49 2.79 3.41 -1.60
N LEU A 50 2.36 4.61 -1.20
CA LEU A 50 3.03 5.41 -0.17
C LEU A 50 3.04 4.68 1.17
N LEU A 51 1.90 4.17 1.61
CA LEU A 51 1.78 3.40 2.85
C LEU A 51 2.63 2.13 2.80
N LEU A 52 2.65 1.42 1.68
CA LEU A 52 3.50 0.23 1.50
C LEU A 52 4.99 0.58 1.61
N GLY A 53 5.41 1.70 1.00
CA GLY A 53 6.78 2.19 1.11
C GLY A 53 7.15 2.59 2.54
N LEU A 54 6.25 3.30 3.23
CA LEU A 54 6.44 3.69 4.64
C LEU A 54 6.49 2.48 5.56
N ALA A 55 5.65 1.47 5.35
CA ALA A 55 5.66 0.24 6.12
C ALA A 55 6.97 -0.53 5.94
N LYS A 56 7.42 -0.72 4.69
CA LYS A 56 8.65 -1.45 4.42
C LYS A 56 9.93 -0.71 4.77
N GLY A 57 9.92 0.62 4.74
CA GLY A 57 11.11 1.43 5.02
C GLY A 57 11.17 1.90 6.46
N LEU A 58 10.22 2.78 6.82
CA LEU A 58 10.26 3.52 8.09
C LEU A 58 9.88 2.63 9.28
N ILE A 59 8.81 1.85 9.14
CA ILE A 59 8.33 0.97 10.22
C ILE A 59 9.27 -0.20 10.43
N ASN A 60 9.75 -0.85 9.36
CA ASN A 60 10.76 -1.91 9.49
C ASN A 60 12.00 -1.40 10.23
N LYS A 61 12.58 -0.26 9.85
CA LYS A 61 13.75 0.28 10.56
C LYS A 61 13.48 0.66 12.02
N LEU A 62 12.24 1.04 12.36
CA LEU A 62 11.87 1.40 13.73
C LEU A 62 11.57 0.17 14.61
N VAL A 63 11.05 -0.90 14.02
CA VAL A 63 10.60 -2.12 14.72
C VAL A 63 11.68 -3.21 14.73
N GLU A 64 12.53 -3.25 13.72
CA GLU A 64 13.63 -4.20 13.59
C GLU A 64 14.67 -3.91 14.68
N ARG A 65 14.71 -4.80 15.67
CA ARG A 65 15.65 -4.80 16.78
C ARG A 65 16.91 -5.52 16.34
N GLU A 66 18.08 -5.03 16.77
CA GLU A 66 19.36 -5.73 16.51
C GLU A 66 19.27 -7.20 16.95
N GLU A 67 19.72 -8.10 16.08
CA GLU A 67 19.62 -9.56 16.25
C GLU A 67 20.29 -10.03 17.55
N ASP A 68 21.32 -9.31 18.00
CA ASP A 68 22.11 -9.62 19.20
C ASP A 68 21.37 -9.39 20.54
N TYR A 69 20.15 -8.82 20.50
CA TYR A 69 19.41 -8.49 21.72
C TYR A 69 19.01 -9.73 22.55
N TYR A 70 18.81 -10.90 21.93
CA TYR A 70 18.46 -12.14 22.65
C TYR A 70 19.67 -13.03 22.95
N ASP A 71 20.81 -12.79 22.33
CA ASP A 71 22.04 -13.59 22.56
C ASP A 71 22.65 -13.36 23.95
N HIS A 72 22.32 -12.25 24.60
CA HIS A 72 22.84 -11.89 25.93
C HIS A 72 22.04 -12.51 27.09
N GLY A 73 21.02 -13.32 26.82
CA GLY A 73 20.12 -13.93 27.82
C GLY A 73 20.35 -15.42 28.13
N GLY A 74 21.38 -16.06 27.55
CA GLY A 74 21.65 -17.50 27.68
C GLY A 74 22.70 -17.89 28.73
N GLY A 75 22.78 -17.18 29.86
CA GLY A 75 23.69 -17.50 30.96
C GLY A 75 22.92 -17.82 32.24
N GLY A 76 22.47 -19.07 32.40
CA GLY A 76 21.66 -19.43 33.56
C GLY A 76 21.47 -20.90 33.90
N ASP A 77 22.18 -21.85 33.27
CA ASP A 77 21.93 -23.27 33.51
C ASP A 77 23.24 -24.00 33.79
N SER A 78 23.78 -23.73 34.97
CA SER A 78 24.74 -24.59 35.65
C SER A 78 24.09 -25.94 35.98
N HIS A 79 24.40 -26.97 35.18
CA HIS A 79 24.29 -28.38 35.52
C HIS A 79 25.69 -28.98 35.24
N ALA A 80 26.55 -29.07 36.26
CA ALA A 80 26.75 -30.24 37.14
C ALA A 80 27.49 -31.38 36.43
#